data_AF-A0A133UQ67-F1
#
_entry.id   AF-A0A133UQ67-F1
#
_cell.length_a   1.000
_cell.length_b   1.000
_cell.length_c   1.000
_cell.angle_alpha   90.00
_cell.angle_beta   90.00
_cell.angle_gamma   90.00
#
_symmetry.space_group_name_H-M   'P 1'
#
loop_
_entity.id
_entity.type
_entity.pdbx_description
1 polymer ?
#
loop_
_entity_poly.entity_id
_entity_poly.type
_entity_poly.pdbx_seq_one_letter_code
_entity_poly.pdbx_strand_id
1 'polypeptide(L)'
;MKEELKTRKSVAIVTGIIIIGAIIIGALFLIPRARAKGTIVVTPLVDEETGKRVGKVAGGYPRVIIDGEDRGHVTDEGQLRISDLEPESHELIVVIPTYGEYRKIVSVKAGETKQVQLDVDMPNPEFRIGVEADVSVWHIPPDELADISVTLTNIGDIDSLGTSVLVLVYKEGDLSTPIATRIIDFGSLAPRQRAGQSWTKTWEGADFIYGPKEIIAVAVFDGYPFTPQNKEVLSRISVPQSKVEDLSNSMLSYLERHPEKVVNTTSKILLAWFG
;
A
#
# COMPACT_ATOMS: atom_id res chain seq x y z
N MET A 1 36.28 -23.12 -105.05
CA MET A 1 34.89 -22.97 -105.55
C MET A 1 34.05 -23.98 -104.77
N LYS A 2 33.41 -23.51 -103.69
CA LYS A 2 31.94 -23.41 -103.53
C LYS A 2 31.26 -24.78 -103.61
N GLU A 3 30.37 -25.23 -102.73
CA GLU A 3 29.65 -24.68 -101.57
C GLU A 3 28.86 -25.89 -101.00
N GLU A 4 28.74 -25.98 -99.66
CA GLU A 4 27.49 -26.24 -98.90
C GLU A 4 26.58 -27.48 -99.17
N LEU A 5 25.80 -28.07 -98.25
CA LEU A 5 25.49 -27.86 -96.82
C LEU A 5 24.76 -29.11 -96.25
N LYS A 6 24.73 -29.19 -94.90
CA LYS A 6 23.67 -29.73 -94.01
C LYS A 6 23.48 -31.26 -93.94
N THR A 7 23.34 -31.88 -92.77
CA THR A 7 22.60 -31.40 -91.58
C THR A 7 23.08 -32.14 -90.32
N ARG A 8 23.47 -31.41 -89.27
CA ARG A 8 23.60 -31.96 -87.90
C ARG A 8 22.65 -31.24 -86.95
N LYS A 9 22.22 -32.03 -85.97
CA LYS A 9 21.11 -31.82 -85.04
C LYS A 9 21.32 -30.65 -84.08
N SER A 10 20.17 -30.07 -83.79
CA SER A 10 19.69 -29.13 -82.78
C SER A 10 20.30 -29.13 -81.36
N VAL A 11 20.10 -27.96 -80.71
CA VAL A 11 19.78 -27.68 -79.30
C VAL A 11 20.92 -27.21 -78.35
N ALA A 12 20.55 -26.16 -77.60
CA ALA A 12 21.10 -25.62 -76.36
C ALA A 12 22.25 -24.62 -76.47
N ILE A 13 21.98 -23.37 -76.08
CA ILE A 13 22.42 -22.76 -74.80
C ILE A 13 21.62 -21.46 -74.63
N VAL A 14 20.50 -21.55 -73.90
CA VAL A 14 19.88 -20.40 -73.21
C VAL A 14 19.50 -20.93 -71.83
N THR A 15 20.50 -21.16 -70.98
CA THR A 15 20.29 -21.56 -69.59
C THR A 15 21.36 -20.87 -68.74
N GLY A 16 21.20 -19.56 -68.54
CA GLY A 16 22.23 -18.77 -67.85
C GLY A 16 21.76 -17.65 -66.93
N ILE A 17 20.44 -17.43 -66.75
CA ILE A 17 19.96 -16.27 -65.96
C ILE A 17 18.91 -16.62 -64.88
N ILE A 18 18.32 -17.82 -64.87
CA ILE A 18 17.21 -18.12 -63.92
C ILE A 18 17.71 -18.57 -62.52
N ILE A 19 18.96 -18.99 -62.35
CA ILE A 19 19.44 -19.55 -61.07
C ILE A 19 19.79 -18.46 -60.04
N ILE A 20 20.21 -17.26 -60.45
CA ILE A 20 20.60 -16.20 -59.50
C ILE A 20 19.37 -15.56 -58.82
N GLY A 21 18.24 -15.42 -59.54
CA GLY A 21 17.01 -14.86 -58.97
C GLY A 21 16.37 -15.74 -57.89
N ALA A 22 16.38 -17.07 -58.08
CA ALA A 22 15.79 -18.00 -57.12
C ALA A 22 16.59 -18.11 -55.81
N ILE A 23 17.92 -17.95 -55.86
CA ILE A 23 18.78 -17.97 -54.67
C ILE A 23 18.59 -16.71 -53.82
N ILE A 24 18.39 -15.53 -54.45
CA ILE A 24 18.13 -14.29 -53.71
C ILE A 24 16.75 -14.31 -53.04
N ILE A 25 15.72 -14.82 -53.72
CA ILE A 25 14.37 -14.94 -53.14
C ILE A 25 14.34 -16.02 -52.04
N GLY A 26 15.02 -17.16 -52.23
CA GLY A 26 15.15 -18.19 -51.20
C GLY A 26 15.94 -17.72 -49.96
N ALA A 27 16.99 -16.92 -50.16
CA ALA A 27 17.74 -16.33 -49.06
C ALA A 27 16.93 -15.27 -48.28
N LEU A 28 16.05 -14.50 -48.95
CA LEU A 28 15.16 -13.56 -48.27
C LEU A 28 14.09 -14.24 -47.38
N PHE A 29 13.68 -15.47 -47.71
CA PHE A 29 12.76 -16.26 -46.88
C PHE A 29 13.43 -16.94 -45.68
N LEU A 30 14.77 -17.05 -45.69
CA LEU A 30 15.58 -17.59 -44.58
C LEU A 30 16.12 -16.52 -43.64
N ILE A 31 15.87 -15.23 -43.90
CA ILE A 31 16.10 -14.20 -42.90
C ILE A 31 15.05 -14.44 -41.81
N PRO A 32 15.44 -14.82 -40.58
CA PRO A 32 14.48 -14.88 -39.49
C PRO A 32 13.83 -13.50 -39.41
N ARG A 33 12.52 -13.44 -39.64
CA ARG A 33 11.76 -12.19 -39.47
C ARG A 33 12.00 -11.78 -38.03
N ALA A 34 12.90 -10.82 -37.82
CA ALA A 34 13.18 -10.26 -36.52
C ALA A 34 11.83 -9.76 -35.98
N ARG A 35 11.25 -10.50 -35.03
CA ARG A 35 10.04 -10.06 -34.38
C ARG A 35 10.43 -8.82 -33.57
N ALA A 36 9.73 -7.72 -33.81
CA ALA A 36 9.91 -6.52 -33.01
C ALA A 36 9.71 -6.89 -31.53
N LYS A 37 10.67 -6.54 -30.68
CA LYS A 37 10.60 -6.80 -29.25
C LYS A 37 9.53 -5.94 -28.60
N GLY A 38 8.97 -6.44 -27.52
CA GLY A 38 8.05 -5.71 -26.65
C GLY A 38 8.79 -4.85 -25.63
N THR A 39 8.04 -3.97 -24.96
CA THR A 39 8.49 -3.22 -23.80
C THR A 39 7.39 -3.22 -22.74
N ILE A 40 7.76 -3.49 -21.49
CA ILE A 40 6.90 -3.27 -20.33
C ILE A 40 7.37 -2.01 -19.62
N VAL A 41 6.42 -1.16 -19.22
CA VAL A 41 6.67 -0.01 -18.35
C VAL A 41 5.89 -0.25 -17.06
N VAL A 42 6.61 -0.52 -15.97
CA VAL A 42 6.01 -0.66 -14.64
C VAL A 42 5.90 0.74 -14.05
N THR A 43 4.67 1.16 -13.74
CA THR A 43 4.42 2.45 -13.09
C THR A 43 4.74 2.38 -11.60
N PRO A 44 4.88 3.52 -10.90
CA PRO A 44 4.94 3.53 -9.45
C PRO A 44 3.81 2.67 -8.86
N LEU A 45 4.19 1.84 -7.88
CA LEU A 45 3.23 1.00 -7.16
C LEU A 45 2.32 1.89 -6.31
N VAL A 46 1.06 1.49 -6.20
CA VAL A 46 0.06 2.20 -5.41
C VAL A 46 -0.50 1.23 -4.38
N ASP A 47 -0.59 1.68 -3.14
CA ASP A 47 -1.27 0.95 -2.08
C ASP A 47 -2.79 0.94 -2.33
N GLU A 48 -3.41 -0.24 -2.33
CA GLU A 48 -4.83 -0.40 -2.67
C GLU A 48 -5.74 0.30 -1.65
N GLU A 49 -5.39 0.27 -0.36
CA GLU A 49 -6.23 0.82 0.70
C GLU A 49 -6.15 2.34 0.79
N THR A 50 -4.95 2.92 0.67
CA THR A 50 -4.72 4.36 0.88
C THR A 50 -4.56 5.17 -0.39
N GLY A 51 -4.33 4.52 -1.54
CA GLY A 51 -3.99 5.18 -2.79
C GLY A 51 -2.63 5.87 -2.79
N LYS A 52 -1.81 5.68 -1.74
CA LYS A 52 -0.47 6.27 -1.65
C LYS A 52 0.52 5.46 -2.49
N ARG A 53 1.53 6.15 -3.02
CA ARG A 53 2.61 5.46 -3.76
C ARG A 53 3.50 4.69 -2.81
N VAL A 54 3.91 3.49 -3.21
CA VAL A 54 4.88 2.68 -2.47
C VAL A 54 6.28 3.04 -2.96
N GLY A 55 6.99 3.82 -2.14
CA GLY A 55 8.39 4.21 -2.37
C GLY A 55 9.37 3.30 -1.66
N LYS A 56 10.38 3.91 -1.03
CA LYS A 56 11.37 3.18 -0.24
C LYS A 56 10.73 2.65 1.05
N VAL A 57 10.77 1.33 1.26
CA VAL A 57 10.24 0.66 2.44
C VAL A 57 11.28 -0.28 3.04
N ALA A 58 11.36 -0.34 4.37
CA ALA A 58 12.37 -1.13 5.10
C ALA A 58 13.83 -0.97 4.58
N GLY A 59 14.18 0.24 4.12
CA GLY A 59 15.52 0.55 3.61
C GLY A 59 15.77 0.25 2.13
N GLY A 60 14.81 -0.32 1.38
CA GLY A 60 14.96 -0.65 -0.04
C GLY A 60 13.77 -0.23 -0.91
N TYR A 61 14.00 -0.12 -2.22
CA TYR A 61 12.91 0.05 -3.19
C TYR A 61 12.34 -1.32 -3.60
N PRO A 62 11.08 -1.41 -4.03
CA PRO A 62 10.52 -2.60 -4.65
C PRO A 62 11.35 -3.03 -5.86
N ARG A 63 11.77 -4.30 -5.87
CA ARG A 63 12.55 -4.90 -6.96
C ARG A 63 11.63 -5.59 -7.95
N VAL A 64 11.88 -5.43 -9.24
CA VAL A 64 11.11 -6.04 -10.32
C VAL A 64 11.92 -7.14 -10.98
N ILE A 65 11.33 -8.33 -11.06
CA ILE A 65 11.86 -9.50 -11.72
C ILE A 65 10.91 -9.87 -12.85
N ILE A 66 11.45 -10.13 -14.04
CA ILE A 66 10.68 -10.65 -15.18
C ILE A 66 11.29 -11.98 -15.62
N ASP A 67 10.47 -13.04 -15.66
CA ASP A 67 10.88 -14.40 -16.05
C ASP A 67 12.10 -14.91 -15.29
N GLY A 68 12.21 -14.55 -14.01
CA GLY A 68 13.33 -14.92 -13.14
C GLY A 68 14.57 -14.01 -13.24
N GLU A 69 14.58 -13.02 -14.14
CA GLU A 69 15.67 -12.05 -14.27
C GLU A 69 15.38 -10.74 -13.53
N ASP A 70 16.31 -10.27 -12.72
CA ASP A 70 16.23 -8.94 -12.07
C ASP A 70 16.33 -7.83 -13.12
N ARG A 71 15.31 -6.96 -13.16
CA ARG A 71 15.21 -5.84 -14.10
C ARG A 71 15.37 -4.48 -13.41
N GLY A 72 15.66 -4.45 -12.11
CA GLY A 72 15.90 -3.22 -11.34
C GLY A 72 14.79 -2.90 -10.35
N HIS A 73 14.65 -1.63 -10.01
CA HIS A 73 13.76 -1.17 -8.93
C HIS A 73 12.73 -0.16 -9.44
N VAL A 74 11.52 -0.24 -8.89
CA VAL A 74 10.48 0.79 -9.07
C VAL A 74 10.59 1.78 -7.92
N THR A 75 10.47 3.06 -8.25
CA THR A 75 10.50 4.15 -7.26
C THR A 75 9.13 4.81 -7.16
N ASP A 76 8.93 5.62 -6.14
CA ASP A 76 7.73 6.43 -5.91
C ASP A 76 7.50 7.51 -6.97
N GLU A 77 8.54 7.95 -7.67
CA GLU A 77 8.44 8.99 -8.70
C GLU A 77 8.74 8.48 -10.12
N GLY A 78 9.48 7.38 -10.24
CA GLY A 78 10.00 6.88 -11.51
C GLY A 78 9.29 5.61 -12.01
N GLN A 79 9.05 5.57 -13.30
CA GLN A 79 8.65 4.35 -14.00
C GLN A 79 9.87 3.49 -14.32
N LEU A 80 9.73 2.17 -14.20
CA LEU A 80 10.74 1.23 -14.65
C LEU A 80 10.40 0.75 -16.07
N ARG A 81 11.24 1.11 -17.05
CA ARG A 81 11.10 0.68 -18.44
C ARG A 81 11.97 -0.55 -18.70
N ILE A 82 11.34 -1.64 -19.13
CA ILE A 82 11.97 -2.92 -19.42
C ILE A 82 11.73 -3.22 -20.90
N SER A 83 12.79 -3.09 -21.70
CA SER A 83 12.76 -3.29 -23.15
C SER A 83 13.32 -4.65 -23.54
N ASP A 84 13.26 -4.94 -24.83
CA ASP A 84 13.80 -6.16 -25.46
C ASP A 84 13.14 -7.47 -25.01
N LEU A 85 11.85 -7.41 -24.67
CA LEU A 85 11.06 -8.58 -24.29
C LEU A 85 10.57 -9.35 -25.53
N GLU A 86 10.53 -10.67 -25.45
CA GLU A 86 9.89 -11.48 -26.50
C GLU A 86 8.38 -11.18 -26.58
N PRO A 87 7.75 -11.29 -27.75
CA PRO A 87 6.32 -11.06 -27.87
C PRO A 87 5.52 -12.26 -27.38
N GLU A 88 5.45 -12.43 -26.06
CA GLU A 88 4.74 -13.52 -25.37
C GLU A 88 4.20 -13.10 -23.99
N SER A 89 3.85 -14.08 -23.15
CA SER A 89 3.43 -13.84 -21.76
C SER A 89 4.63 -13.98 -20.84
N HIS A 90 4.84 -12.96 -20.02
CA HIS A 90 5.93 -12.89 -19.04
C HIS A 90 5.40 -12.97 -17.62
N GLU A 91 6.14 -13.63 -16.72
CA GLU A 91 5.89 -13.56 -15.28
C GLU A 91 6.58 -12.32 -14.70
N LEU A 92 5.78 -11.35 -14.27
CA LEU A 92 6.23 -10.19 -13.52
C LEU A 92 6.12 -10.48 -12.03
N ILE A 93 7.25 -10.40 -11.32
CA ILE A 93 7.33 -10.52 -9.87
C ILE A 93 7.85 -9.20 -9.31
N VAL A 94 7.13 -8.64 -8.36
CA VAL A 94 7.56 -7.46 -7.61
C VAL A 94 7.83 -7.86 -6.18
N VAL A 95 9.09 -7.75 -5.77
CA VAL A 95 9.55 -8.07 -4.42
C VAL A 95 9.59 -6.77 -3.61
N ILE A 96 8.72 -6.67 -2.62
CA ILE A 96 8.70 -5.56 -1.68
C ILE A 96 9.55 -5.97 -0.46
N PRO A 97 10.64 -5.24 -0.14
CA PRO A 97 11.52 -5.59 0.97
C PRO A 97 10.74 -5.84 2.26
N THR A 98 11.00 -6.99 2.92
CA THR A 98 10.37 -7.39 4.19
C THR A 98 8.88 -7.78 4.11
N TYR A 99 8.17 -7.41 3.05
CA TYR A 99 6.71 -7.59 2.96
C TYR A 99 6.26 -8.68 1.98
N GLY A 100 7.13 -9.10 1.05
CA GLY A 100 6.89 -10.30 0.24
C GLY A 100 6.94 -10.04 -1.26
N GLU A 101 6.23 -10.90 -2.01
CA GLU A 101 6.26 -10.91 -3.47
C GLU A 101 4.84 -10.82 -4.05
N TYR A 102 4.68 -9.95 -5.05
CA TYR A 102 3.46 -9.84 -5.86
C TYR A 102 3.74 -10.38 -7.25
N ARG A 103 2.86 -11.25 -7.74
CA ARG A 103 3.04 -11.94 -9.02
C ARG A 103 1.91 -11.58 -9.98
N LYS A 104 2.26 -11.29 -11.23
CA LYS A 104 1.30 -10.97 -12.30
C LYS A 104 1.80 -11.48 -13.64
N ILE A 105 0.93 -12.12 -14.42
CA ILE A 105 1.26 -12.49 -15.79
C ILE A 105 0.93 -11.32 -16.73
N VAL A 106 1.90 -10.94 -17.56
CA VAL A 106 1.78 -9.82 -18.50
C VAL A 106 2.07 -10.29 -19.91
N SER A 107 1.04 -10.28 -20.77
CA SER A 107 1.20 -10.56 -22.20
C SER A 107 1.57 -9.31 -22.99
N VAL A 108 2.62 -9.39 -23.81
CA VAL A 108 3.15 -8.30 -24.64
C VAL A 108 3.21 -8.75 -26.10
N LYS A 109 2.76 -7.90 -27.03
CA LYS A 109 2.84 -8.17 -28.47
C LYS A 109 4.10 -7.57 -29.08
N ALA A 110 4.42 -8.02 -30.30
CA ALA A 110 5.59 -7.53 -31.03
C ALA A 110 5.52 -6.02 -31.27
N GLY A 111 6.54 -5.29 -30.82
CA GLY A 111 6.62 -3.82 -30.91
C GLY A 111 5.71 -3.05 -29.95
N GLU A 112 4.98 -3.74 -29.07
CA GLU A 112 4.08 -3.10 -28.10
C GLU A 112 4.87 -2.51 -26.93
N THR A 113 4.51 -1.30 -26.52
CA THR A 113 4.85 -0.78 -25.19
C THR A 113 3.62 -0.90 -24.30
N LYS A 114 3.68 -1.76 -23.29
CA LYS A 114 2.59 -2.01 -22.36
C LYS A 114 2.88 -1.38 -21.01
N GLN A 115 1.98 -0.50 -20.56
CA GLN A 115 2.03 0.01 -19.19
C GLN A 115 1.36 -0.97 -18.24
N VAL A 116 2.00 -1.22 -17.10
CA VAL A 116 1.49 -2.11 -16.06
C VAL A 116 1.40 -1.30 -14.77
N GLN A 117 0.16 -1.07 -14.36
CA GLN A 117 -0.16 -0.62 -13.01
C GLN A 117 -0.32 -1.84 -12.10
N LEU A 118 0.22 -1.70 -10.90
CA LEU A 118 0.16 -2.68 -9.82
C LEU A 118 -0.34 -1.95 -8.59
N ASP A 119 -1.55 -2.33 -8.20
CA ASP A 119 -2.10 -2.00 -6.90
C ASP A 119 -1.68 -3.14 -5.95
N VAL A 120 -1.07 -2.77 -4.83
CA VAL A 120 -0.52 -3.71 -3.84
C VAL A 120 -1.18 -3.43 -2.50
N ASP A 121 -1.55 -4.47 -1.77
CA ASP A 121 -2.09 -4.35 -0.42
C ASP A 121 -0.94 -4.31 0.59
N MET A 122 -0.55 -3.11 1.05
CA MET A 122 0.56 -2.97 2.00
C MET A 122 0.10 -3.38 3.42
N PRO A 123 0.88 -4.21 4.14
CA PRO A 123 0.48 -4.65 5.46
C PRO A 123 0.43 -3.48 6.44
N ASN A 124 -0.55 -3.52 7.34
CA ASN A 124 -0.86 -2.46 8.30
C ASN A 124 -0.77 -2.96 9.76
N PRO A 125 -0.42 -2.08 10.72
CA PRO A 125 -0.52 -2.45 12.12
C PRO A 125 -2.00 -2.57 12.50
N GLU A 126 -2.33 -3.60 13.24
CA GLU A 126 -3.69 -3.82 13.74
C GLU A 126 -3.69 -3.71 15.25
N PHE A 127 -4.70 -3.03 15.81
CA PHE A 127 -4.73 -2.78 17.24
C PHE A 127 -5.93 -3.43 17.91
N ARG A 128 -5.67 -4.03 19.07
CA ARG A 128 -6.68 -4.33 20.07
C ARG A 128 -6.58 -3.31 21.19
N ILE A 129 -7.68 -2.62 21.46
CA ILE A 129 -7.80 -1.63 22.53
C ILE A 129 -8.72 -2.14 23.65
N GLY A 130 -8.34 -1.84 24.88
CA GLY A 130 -9.16 -1.97 26.09
C GLY A 130 -9.18 -0.64 26.82
N VAL A 131 -10.32 -0.28 27.39
CA VAL A 131 -10.50 0.97 28.15
C VAL A 131 -11.21 0.62 29.45
N GLU A 132 -10.63 1.09 30.55
CA GLU A 132 -11.19 0.96 31.89
C GLU A 132 -11.18 2.35 32.55
N ALA A 133 -12.21 2.65 33.34
CA ALA A 133 -12.29 3.88 34.11
C ALA A 133 -12.58 3.54 35.57
N ASP A 134 -11.75 4.06 36.46
CA ASP A 134 -11.94 3.96 37.90
C ASP A 134 -12.36 5.33 38.43
N VAL A 135 -13.60 5.43 38.91
CA VAL A 135 -14.17 6.71 39.35
C VAL A 135 -13.87 6.90 40.83
N SER A 136 -13.05 7.91 41.13
CA SER A 136 -12.74 8.28 42.50
C SER A 136 -13.61 9.47 42.93
N VAL A 137 -14.55 9.21 43.84
CA VAL A 137 -15.45 10.25 44.36
C VAL A 137 -14.77 11.00 45.50
N TRP A 138 -13.89 11.95 45.17
CA TRP A 138 -13.32 12.89 46.16
C TRP A 138 -14.28 14.08 46.41
N HIS A 139 -15.39 13.79 47.10
CA HIS A 139 -16.08 14.61 48.11
C HIS A 139 -16.37 16.12 47.90
N ILE A 140 -16.53 16.66 46.68
CA ILE A 140 -17.26 17.94 46.49
C ILE A 140 -18.07 17.93 45.17
N PRO A 141 -19.40 17.75 45.19
CA PRO A 141 -20.26 18.00 44.03
C PRO A 141 -20.04 19.42 43.49
N PRO A 142 -20.07 19.64 42.16
CA PRO A 142 -20.68 18.78 41.13
C PRO A 142 -19.70 17.89 40.33
N ASP A 143 -18.40 17.94 40.61
CA ASP A 143 -17.38 17.34 39.74
C ASP A 143 -16.85 16.01 40.33
N GLU A 144 -16.74 14.98 39.47
CA GLU A 144 -16.11 13.70 39.78
C GLU A 144 -14.78 13.59 39.01
N LEU A 145 -13.83 12.84 39.56
CA LEU A 145 -12.58 12.55 38.89
C LEU A 145 -12.46 11.05 38.64
N ALA A 146 -12.13 10.68 37.42
CA ALA A 146 -11.87 9.30 37.06
C ALA A 146 -10.47 9.10 36.51
N ASP A 147 -9.87 7.97 36.86
CA ASP A 147 -8.63 7.52 36.27
C ASP A 147 -8.98 6.61 35.08
N ILE A 148 -8.69 7.07 33.87
CA ILE A 148 -8.96 6.31 32.64
C ILE A 148 -7.69 5.56 32.23
N SER A 149 -7.74 4.23 32.27
CA SER A 149 -6.66 3.36 31.80
C SER A 149 -6.96 2.85 30.39
N VAL A 150 -6.04 3.14 29.47
CA VAL A 150 -6.10 2.64 28.08
C VAL A 150 -5.04 1.57 27.92
N THR A 151 -5.47 0.38 27.48
CA THR A 151 -4.59 -0.72 27.13
C THR A 151 -4.57 -0.91 25.62
N LEU A 152 -3.40 -0.85 25.01
CA LEU A 152 -3.20 -1.01 23.57
C LEU A 152 -2.29 -2.20 23.28
N THR A 153 -2.68 -3.04 22.32
CA THR A 153 -1.89 -4.19 21.85
C THR A 153 -1.85 -4.20 20.34
N ASN A 154 -0.66 -4.23 19.75
CA ASN A 154 -0.50 -4.48 18.31
C ASN A 154 -0.65 -5.98 18.04
N ILE A 155 -1.75 -6.36 17.37
CA ILE A 155 -2.09 -7.73 16.99
C ILE A 155 -1.78 -8.04 15.52
N GLY A 156 -1.39 -7.04 14.74
CA GLY A 156 -0.99 -7.21 13.33
C GLY A 156 0.42 -7.80 13.21
N ASP A 157 0.95 -7.80 11.99
CA ASP A 157 2.22 -8.45 11.65
C ASP A 157 3.41 -7.49 11.49
N ILE A 158 3.15 -6.18 11.59
CA ILE A 158 4.16 -5.13 11.40
C ILE A 158 4.25 -4.19 12.60
N ASP A 159 5.44 -3.63 12.82
CA ASP A 159 5.68 -2.64 13.86
C ASP A 159 4.87 -1.37 13.60
N SER A 160 4.27 -0.85 14.67
CA SER A 160 3.59 0.44 14.62
C SER A 160 4.59 1.58 14.78
N LEU A 161 4.24 2.77 14.27
CA LEU A 161 5.14 3.92 14.26
C LEU A 161 4.46 5.13 14.91
N GLY A 162 5.00 5.60 16.05
CA GLY A 162 4.48 6.82 16.69
C GLY A 162 3.01 6.72 17.09
N THR A 163 2.55 5.54 17.48
CA THR A 163 1.16 5.27 17.84
C THR A 163 0.73 6.12 19.01
N SER A 164 -0.46 6.70 18.91
CA SER A 164 -1.08 7.52 19.96
C SER A 164 -2.58 7.26 20.02
N VAL A 165 -3.19 7.48 21.17
CA VAL A 165 -4.64 7.32 21.37
C VAL A 165 -5.25 8.64 21.82
N LEU A 166 -6.26 9.13 21.10
CA LEU A 166 -7.13 10.20 21.58
C LEU A 166 -8.24 9.58 22.40
N VAL A 167 -8.39 10.03 23.64
CA VAL A 167 -9.47 9.69 24.55
C VAL A 167 -10.42 10.88 24.64
N LEU A 168 -11.71 10.62 24.48
CA LEU A 168 -12.81 11.58 24.53
C LEU A 168 -13.83 11.10 25.54
N VAL A 169 -14.19 11.93 26.52
CA VAL A 169 -15.24 11.64 27.48
C VAL A 169 -16.47 12.46 27.10
N TYR A 170 -17.63 11.81 26.99
CA TYR A 170 -18.91 12.44 26.67
C TYR A 170 -19.91 12.22 27.79
N LYS A 171 -20.87 13.13 27.89
CA LYS A 171 -22.08 12.89 28.68
C LYS A 171 -23.02 12.00 27.88
N GLU A 172 -23.58 10.95 28.48
CA GLU A 172 -24.43 10.00 27.75
C GLU A 172 -25.67 10.67 27.09
N GLY A 173 -26.16 11.77 27.68
CA GLY A 173 -27.29 12.55 27.16
C GLY A 173 -26.94 13.64 26.15
N ASP A 174 -25.65 13.93 25.94
CA ASP A 174 -25.18 14.93 24.96
C ASP A 174 -23.82 14.50 24.38
N LEU A 175 -23.87 13.95 23.16
CA LEU A 175 -22.69 13.49 22.43
C LEU A 175 -22.10 14.57 21.52
N SER A 176 -22.65 15.80 21.50
CA SER A 176 -22.24 16.82 20.55
C SER A 176 -20.83 17.38 20.82
N THR A 177 -20.42 17.37 22.09
CA THR A 177 -19.13 17.90 22.55
C THR A 177 -18.57 17.03 23.68
N PRO A 178 -17.30 16.61 23.61
CA PRO A 178 -16.66 15.91 24.71
C PRO A 178 -16.47 16.86 25.90
N ILE A 179 -16.73 16.37 27.12
CA ILE A 179 -16.50 17.10 28.36
C ILE A 179 -15.01 17.11 28.76
N ALA A 180 -14.26 16.09 28.35
CA ALA A 180 -12.84 15.99 28.62
C ALA A 180 -12.11 15.27 27.46
N THR A 181 -10.87 15.68 27.18
CA THR A 181 -10.07 15.09 26.08
C THR A 181 -8.61 14.96 26.47
N ARG A 182 -7.97 13.85 26.05
CA ARG A 182 -6.52 13.65 26.24
C ARG A 182 -5.92 12.81 25.12
N ILE A 183 -4.69 13.14 24.72
CA ILE A 183 -3.88 12.28 23.86
C ILE A 183 -2.90 11.52 24.75
N ILE A 184 -2.84 10.21 24.56
CA ILE A 184 -1.93 9.29 25.24
C ILE A 184 -0.99 8.72 24.18
N ASP A 185 0.28 9.12 24.24
CA ASP A 185 1.30 8.66 23.30
C ASP A 185 1.75 7.24 23.71
N PHE A 186 1.71 6.26 22.80
CA PHE A 186 2.20 4.89 23.01
C PHE A 186 3.57 4.64 22.35
N GLY A 187 3.95 5.44 21.36
CA GLY A 187 5.19 5.27 20.62
C GLY A 187 5.12 4.07 19.67
N SER A 188 6.23 3.37 19.46
CA SER A 188 6.25 2.18 18.60
C SER A 188 5.92 0.91 19.38
N LEU A 189 5.00 0.12 18.83
CA LEU A 189 4.52 -1.13 19.39
C LEU A 189 4.85 -2.27 18.42
N ALA A 190 5.68 -3.20 18.88
CA ALA A 190 5.96 -4.41 18.13
C ALA A 190 4.72 -5.34 18.07
N PRO A 191 4.54 -6.10 16.97
CA PRO A 191 3.56 -7.17 16.87
C PRO A 191 3.63 -8.13 18.05
N ARG A 192 2.47 -8.52 18.59
CA ARG A 192 2.40 -9.53 19.67
C ARG A 192 3.10 -10.84 19.30
N GLN A 193 3.05 -11.24 18.03
CA GLN A 193 3.72 -12.45 17.54
C GLN A 193 5.25 -12.34 17.58
N ARG A 194 5.81 -11.12 17.54
CA ARG A 194 7.25 -10.82 17.55
C ARG A 194 7.71 -10.23 18.89
N ALA A 195 7.17 -10.74 19.99
CA ALA A 195 7.42 -10.30 21.37
C ALA A 195 6.76 -8.99 21.81
N GLY A 196 5.79 -8.47 21.05
CA GLY A 196 4.94 -7.36 21.47
C GLY A 196 4.14 -7.69 22.74
N GLN A 197 4.04 -6.72 23.63
CA GLN A 197 3.24 -6.81 24.86
C GLN A 197 2.05 -5.84 24.80
N SER A 198 1.07 -6.07 25.66
CA SER A 198 0.01 -5.09 25.91
C SER A 198 0.60 -3.96 26.76
N TRP A 199 0.37 -2.73 26.32
CA TRP A 199 0.81 -1.54 27.05
C TRP A 199 -0.40 -0.87 27.66
N THR A 200 -0.34 -0.53 28.94
CA THR A 200 -1.38 0.22 29.63
C THR A 200 -0.83 1.58 30.05
N LYS A 201 -1.58 2.63 29.77
CA LYS A 201 -1.28 4.00 30.21
C LYS A 201 -2.54 4.62 30.80
N THR A 202 -2.35 5.36 31.89
CA THR A 202 -3.45 5.92 32.67
C THR A 202 -3.46 7.43 32.55
N TRP A 203 -4.64 7.98 32.30
CA TRP A 203 -4.97 9.37 32.50
C TRP A 203 -5.58 9.52 33.89
N GLU A 204 -4.80 10.05 34.82
CA GLU A 204 -5.26 10.37 36.16
C GLU A 204 -6.08 11.67 36.20
N GLY A 205 -7.20 11.66 36.93
CA GLY A 205 -8.03 12.84 37.17
C GLY A 205 -8.70 13.42 35.93
N ALA A 206 -9.32 12.57 35.10
CA ALA A 206 -10.20 13.01 34.04
C ALA A 206 -11.50 13.60 34.61
N ASP A 207 -11.99 14.70 34.04
CA ASP A 207 -13.23 15.34 34.46
C ASP A 207 -14.44 14.45 34.13
N PHE A 208 -15.20 14.09 35.16
CA PHE A 208 -16.48 13.38 35.11
C PHE A 208 -17.55 14.23 35.81
N ILE A 209 -18.82 13.99 35.50
CA ILE A 209 -19.92 14.77 36.08
C ILE A 209 -20.69 13.87 37.04
N TYR A 210 -20.89 14.31 38.28
CA TYR A 210 -21.67 13.57 39.25
C TYR A 210 -23.12 13.34 38.76
N GLY A 211 -23.52 12.07 38.59
CA GLY A 211 -24.91 11.65 38.41
C GLY A 211 -25.31 11.16 37.01
N PRO A 212 -25.01 11.86 35.91
CA PRO A 212 -25.12 11.31 34.56
C PRO A 212 -24.25 10.07 34.37
N LYS A 213 -24.54 9.29 33.34
CA LYS A 213 -23.60 8.30 32.83
C LYS A 213 -22.69 8.97 31.81
N GLU A 214 -21.42 8.60 31.80
CA GLU A 214 -20.45 9.03 30.80
C GLU A 214 -20.15 7.92 29.79
N ILE A 215 -19.71 8.34 28.61
CA ILE A 215 -19.22 7.46 27.54
C ILE A 215 -17.78 7.86 27.23
N ILE A 216 -16.88 6.88 27.24
CA ILE A 216 -15.49 7.06 26.82
C ILE A 216 -15.36 6.54 25.39
N ALA A 217 -14.97 7.41 24.48
CA ALA A 217 -14.61 7.08 23.11
C ALA A 217 -13.11 7.19 22.92
N VAL A 218 -12.55 6.29 22.12
CA VAL A 218 -11.11 6.24 21.83
C VAL A 218 -10.86 6.12 20.34
N ALA A 219 -9.89 6.89 19.85
CA ALA A 219 -9.40 6.81 18.47
C ALA A 219 -7.89 6.54 18.49
N VAL A 220 -7.46 5.50 17.79
CA VAL A 220 -6.04 5.15 17.64
C VAL A 220 -5.51 5.79 16.38
N PHE A 221 -4.38 6.47 16.50
CA PHE A 221 -3.63 7.03 15.38
C PHE A 221 -2.30 6.31 15.29
N ASP A 222 -1.94 5.92 14.09
CA ASP A 222 -0.63 5.37 13.80
C ASP A 222 0.05 6.15 12.67
N GLY A 223 1.36 6.28 12.78
CA GLY A 223 2.21 6.96 11.82
C GLY A 223 2.73 6.08 10.71
N TYR A 224 2.34 4.81 10.69
CA TYR A 224 2.65 3.93 9.58
C TYR A 224 1.99 4.45 8.28
N PRO A 225 2.77 4.61 7.19
CA PRO A 225 2.36 5.41 6.04
C PRO A 225 1.17 4.85 5.29
N PHE A 226 0.97 3.53 5.32
CA PHE A 226 -0.09 2.84 4.59
C PHE A 226 -1.29 2.51 5.48
N THR A 227 -1.30 2.91 6.75
CA THR A 227 -2.46 2.66 7.61
C THR A 227 -3.65 3.50 7.14
N PRO A 228 -4.77 2.88 6.77
CA PRO A 228 -5.97 3.60 6.40
C PRO A 228 -6.43 4.39 7.62
N GLN A 229 -6.38 5.71 7.51
CA GLN A 229 -6.96 6.56 8.54
C GLN A 229 -8.47 6.64 8.26
N ASN A 230 -9.24 5.73 8.88
CA ASN A 230 -10.72 5.52 8.85
C ASN A 230 -11.21 4.45 7.83
N LYS A 231 -12.19 3.57 8.09
CA LYS A 231 -13.48 3.70 8.82
C LYS A 231 -13.88 2.49 9.70
N GLU A 232 -13.05 1.46 9.89
CA GLU A 232 -13.54 0.15 10.37
C GLU A 232 -13.10 -0.30 11.78
N VAL A 233 -12.38 0.51 12.56
CA VAL A 233 -11.96 0.09 13.91
C VAL A 233 -12.87 0.67 14.99
N LEU A 234 -14.12 0.19 15.03
CA LEU A 234 -15.00 0.33 16.21
C LEU A 234 -14.96 -0.98 17.01
N SER A 235 -13.82 -1.30 17.62
CA SER A 235 -13.74 -2.51 18.44
C SER A 235 -14.42 -2.29 19.79
N ARG A 236 -15.55 -2.98 19.98
CA ARG A 236 -16.28 -3.21 21.25
C ARG A 236 -16.61 -1.94 22.04
N ILE A 237 -17.57 -1.22 21.48
CA ILE A 237 -18.25 -0.14 22.15
C ILE A 237 -19.21 -0.73 23.21
N SER A 238 -19.00 -0.42 24.50
CA SER A 238 -19.99 -0.66 25.57
C SER A 238 -21.03 0.48 25.60
N VAL A 239 -21.59 0.79 24.44
CA VAL A 239 -22.58 1.85 24.23
C VAL A 239 -23.70 1.24 23.40
N PRO A 240 -24.98 1.57 23.68
CA PRO A 240 -26.08 1.10 22.87
C PRO A 240 -25.83 1.33 21.37
N GLN A 241 -26.11 0.32 20.55
CA GLN A 241 -25.87 0.37 19.10
C GLN A 241 -26.51 1.60 18.44
N SER A 242 -27.62 2.09 18.99
CA SER A 242 -28.33 3.30 18.54
C SER A 242 -27.54 4.61 18.70
N LYS A 243 -26.48 4.64 19.53
CA LYS A 243 -25.64 5.83 19.76
C LYS A 243 -24.30 5.77 19.04
N VAL A 244 -23.98 4.63 18.41
CA VAL A 244 -22.69 4.40 17.75
C VAL A 244 -22.49 5.35 16.57
N GLU A 245 -23.54 5.55 15.76
CA GLU A 245 -23.49 6.44 14.60
C GLU A 245 -23.32 7.90 15.04
N ASP A 246 -24.11 8.36 16.01
CA ASP A 246 -24.01 9.72 16.57
C ASP A 246 -22.62 9.99 17.17
N LEU A 247 -22.09 9.03 17.94
CA LEU A 247 -20.75 9.13 18.53
C LEU A 247 -19.66 9.17 17.46
N SER A 248 -19.78 8.35 16.42
CA SER A 248 -18.82 8.30 15.31
C SER A 248 -18.83 9.63 14.53
N ASN A 249 -20.02 10.14 14.21
CA ASN A 249 -20.19 11.42 13.51
C ASN A 249 -19.66 12.59 14.33
N SER A 250 -19.94 12.60 15.64
CA SER A 250 -19.41 13.63 16.56
C SER A 250 -17.88 13.58 16.64
N MET A 251 -17.31 12.38 16.79
CA MET A 251 -15.86 12.20 16.83
C MET A 251 -15.19 12.66 15.53
N LEU A 252 -15.73 12.28 14.37
CA LEU A 252 -15.23 12.75 13.07
C LEU A 252 -15.33 14.28 12.97
N SER A 253 -16.48 14.86 13.32
CA SER A 253 -16.70 16.31 13.30
C SER A 253 -15.77 17.06 14.26
N TYR A 254 -15.39 16.45 15.38
CA TYR A 254 -14.41 17.00 16.31
C TYR A 254 -13.00 16.96 15.70
N LEU A 255 -12.59 15.84 15.11
CA LEU A 255 -11.28 15.70 14.46
C LEU A 255 -11.11 16.65 13.27
N GLU A 256 -12.16 16.84 12.47
CA GLU A 256 -12.17 17.80 11.35
C GLU A 256 -12.03 19.25 11.81
N ARG A 257 -12.62 19.61 12.97
CA ARG A 257 -12.52 20.96 13.55
C ARG A 257 -11.21 21.20 14.30
N HIS A 258 -10.55 20.13 14.72
CA HIS A 258 -9.29 20.18 15.45
C HIS A 258 -8.17 19.48 14.66
N PRO A 259 -7.89 19.93 13.42
CA PRO A 259 -6.86 19.32 12.60
C PRO A 259 -5.50 19.40 13.30
N GLU A 260 -5.24 20.36 14.18
CA GLU A 260 -4.03 20.42 15.00
C GLU A 260 -3.88 19.26 15.98
N LYS A 261 -4.96 18.59 16.41
CA LYS A 261 -4.86 17.39 17.27
C LYS A 261 -4.49 16.17 16.44
N VAL A 262 -5.04 16.08 15.23
CA VAL A 262 -4.64 15.09 14.22
C VAL A 262 -3.21 15.37 13.81
N VAL A 263 -2.93 16.57 13.27
CA VAL A 263 -1.64 17.05 12.80
C VAL A 263 -0.59 17.12 13.90
N ASN A 264 -0.82 17.43 15.17
CA ASN A 264 0.24 17.34 16.20
C ASN A 264 0.63 15.87 16.42
N THR A 265 -0.34 14.96 16.38
CA THR A 265 -0.10 13.51 16.37
C THR A 265 0.65 13.10 15.10
N THR A 266 0.19 13.53 13.91
CA THR A 266 0.82 13.28 12.60
C THR A 266 2.14 14.04 12.37
N SER A 267 2.41 15.13 13.07
CA SER A 267 3.62 15.98 12.94
C SER A 267 4.71 15.48 13.85
N LYS A 268 4.39 14.94 15.03
CA LYS A 268 5.33 14.10 15.79
C LYS A 268 5.75 12.88 14.96
N ILE A 269 4.84 12.33 14.17
CA ILE A 269 5.10 11.26 13.19
C ILE A 269 5.98 11.75 12.02
N LEU A 270 5.69 12.91 11.44
CA LEU A 270 6.49 13.50 10.34
C LEU A 270 7.89 13.97 10.80
N LEU A 271 8.06 14.42 12.05
CA LEU A 271 9.38 14.77 12.59
C LEU A 271 10.27 13.54 12.82
N ALA A 272 9.70 12.37 13.09
CA ALA A 272 10.43 11.10 13.13
C ALA A 272 10.87 10.61 11.73
N TRP A 273 10.37 11.21 10.65
CA TRP A 273 10.74 10.91 9.27
C TRP A 273 11.91 11.76 8.74
N PHE A 274 12.22 12.90 9.38
CA PHE A 274 13.26 13.84 8.94
C PHE A 274 14.47 13.90 9.89
N GLY A 275 14.55 13.01 10.88
CA GLY A 275 15.74 12.78 11.72
C GLY A 275 16.34 11.41 11.45
#